data_AF-A0A0G4H0D9-F1
#
_entry.id   AF-A0A0G4H0D9-F1
#
_cell.length_a   1.000
_cell.length_b   1.000
_cell.length_c   1.000
_cell.angle_alpha   90.00
_cell.angle_beta   90.00
_cell.angle_gamma   90.00
#
_symmetry.space_group_name_H-M   'P 1'
#
loop_
_entity.id
_entity.type
_entity.pdbx_description
1 polymer ?
#
loop_
_entity_poly.entity_id
_entity_poly.type
_entity_poly.pdbx_seq_one_letter_code
_entity_poly.pdbx_strand_id
1 'polypeptide(L)'
;MKRFHLEAGPSGRSSSVSPSPSPVPRLIVFDLDNTLWTPELYELWSAPKANRDICLFKGAEKVLAELLSDPKWKGTRAAAASRATRTGWANNLLDTFSVTVQKEGKSRQGSQEVPIGPLFPFREVYSGSKTAHLSQIQRQSGVSYSDMIFFDDWYENCDAVSSLGVFSVVVNDGIKEADWEEALREWERLKREQPNEMGCVWMRRRKQQNSRYW
;
A
#
# COMPACT_ATOMS: atom_id res chain seq x y z
N MET A 1 -25.45 57.16 -41.03
CA MET A 1 -24.62 56.47 -40.00
C MET A 1 -25.50 55.46 -39.27
N LYS A 2 -25.26 54.15 -39.47
CA LYS A 2 -26.13 53.07 -38.98
C LYS A 2 -25.73 52.64 -37.57
N ARG A 3 -26.72 52.58 -36.67
CA ARG A 3 -26.62 52.04 -35.30
C ARG A 3 -26.48 50.51 -35.35
N PHE A 4 -25.63 49.94 -34.51
CA PHE A 4 -25.56 48.50 -34.27
C PHE A 4 -26.11 48.17 -32.88
N HIS A 5 -27.00 47.17 -32.83
CA HIS A 5 -27.54 46.55 -31.62
C HIS A 5 -26.52 45.56 -31.03
N LEU A 6 -26.46 45.48 -29.71
CA LEU A 6 -25.80 44.39 -28.97
C LEU A 6 -26.83 43.27 -28.77
N GLU A 7 -26.60 42.11 -29.39
CA GLU A 7 -27.31 40.87 -29.03
C GLU A 7 -26.58 40.17 -27.87
N ALA A 8 -27.37 39.73 -26.88
CA ALA A 8 -26.89 38.90 -25.79
C ALA A 8 -26.68 37.47 -26.30
N GLY A 9 -25.44 36.98 -26.23
CA GLY A 9 -25.12 35.57 -26.51
C GLY A 9 -25.74 34.62 -25.46
N PRO A 10 -25.97 33.35 -25.82
CA PRO A 10 -26.59 32.39 -24.91
C PRO A 10 -25.69 32.15 -23.69
N SER A 11 -26.29 32.17 -22.51
CA SER A 11 -25.66 31.84 -21.24
C SER A 11 -25.08 30.42 -21.29
N GLY A 12 -23.75 30.34 -21.36
CA GLY A 12 -23.02 29.09 -21.23
C GLY A 12 -23.39 28.43 -19.90
N ARG A 13 -24.05 27.28 -19.96
CA ARG A 13 -24.20 26.41 -18.79
C ARG A 13 -22.80 26.01 -18.35
N SER A 14 -22.42 26.44 -17.15
CA SER A 14 -21.31 25.86 -16.42
C SER A 14 -21.60 24.37 -16.25
N SER A 15 -20.97 23.54 -17.08
CA SER A 15 -20.93 22.10 -16.87
C SER A 15 -20.11 21.87 -15.61
N SER A 16 -20.77 21.59 -14.50
CA SER A 16 -20.13 21.09 -13.30
C SER A 16 -19.47 19.76 -13.65
N VAL A 17 -18.18 19.79 -13.99
CA VAL A 17 -17.37 18.58 -14.11
C VAL A 17 -17.34 17.94 -12.73
N SER A 18 -18.04 16.83 -12.58
CA SER A 18 -17.90 15.98 -11.40
C SER A 18 -16.41 15.65 -11.26
N PRO A 19 -15.76 15.86 -10.10
CA PRO A 19 -14.35 15.58 -9.94
C PRO A 19 -14.09 14.12 -10.32
N SER A 20 -13.08 13.90 -11.16
CA SER A 20 -12.60 12.55 -11.47
C SER A 20 -12.32 11.80 -10.16
N PRO A 21 -12.64 10.49 -10.07
CA PRO A 21 -12.37 9.72 -8.86
C PRO A 21 -10.90 9.86 -8.45
N SER A 22 -10.64 9.89 -7.13
CA SER A 22 -9.29 9.93 -6.61
C SER A 22 -8.45 8.77 -7.14
N PRO A 23 -7.23 9.03 -7.65
CA PRO A 23 -6.37 7.95 -8.10
C PRO A 23 -6.01 7.07 -6.91
N VAL A 24 -5.94 5.76 -7.15
CA VAL A 24 -5.42 4.76 -6.21
C VAL A 24 -4.26 4.02 -6.88
N PRO A 25 -3.24 3.59 -6.12
CA PRO A 25 -2.16 2.75 -6.65
C PRO A 25 -2.72 1.48 -7.28
N ARG A 26 -2.11 1.00 -8.36
CA ARG A 26 -2.52 -0.27 -8.98
C ARG A 26 -1.87 -1.48 -8.31
N LEU A 27 -0.78 -1.26 -7.59
CA LEU A 27 -0.05 -2.30 -6.86
C LEU A 27 0.51 -1.74 -5.55
N ILE A 28 0.26 -2.46 -4.45
CA ILE A 28 0.90 -2.19 -3.17
C ILE A 28 1.90 -3.31 -2.91
N VAL A 29 3.17 -2.97 -2.78
CA VAL A 29 4.25 -3.91 -2.52
C VAL A 29 4.62 -3.83 -1.04
N PHE A 30 4.69 -4.96 -0.37
CA PHE A 30 5.06 -5.05 1.03
C PHE A 30 6.35 -5.86 1.19
N ASP A 31 7.26 -5.40 2.04
CA ASP A 31 8.10 -6.32 2.79
C ASP A 31 7.26 -7.17 3.77
N LEU A 32 7.87 -8.14 4.44
CA LEU A 32 7.17 -9.13 5.26
C LEU A 32 7.52 -8.98 6.74
N ASP A 33 8.76 -9.32 7.08
CA ASP A 33 9.28 -9.29 8.45
C ASP A 33 9.32 -7.82 8.94
N ASN A 34 8.84 -7.55 10.17
CA ASN A 34 8.72 -6.19 10.74
C ASN A 34 7.90 -5.16 9.92
N THR A 35 7.28 -5.58 8.81
CA THR A 35 6.38 -4.76 8.00
C THR A 35 4.94 -5.25 8.12
N LEU A 36 4.68 -6.49 7.71
CA LEU A 36 3.36 -7.13 7.84
C LEU A 36 3.20 -7.90 9.14
N TRP A 37 4.26 -8.60 9.58
CA TRP A 37 4.18 -9.50 10.73
C TRP A 37 5.40 -9.44 11.65
N THR A 38 5.23 -10.05 12.82
CA THR A 38 6.26 -10.23 13.84
C THR A 38 6.04 -11.58 14.55
N PRO A 39 7.07 -12.24 15.10
CA PRO A 39 8.51 -11.95 14.94
C PRO A 39 9.04 -12.09 13.51
N GLU A 40 10.33 -11.82 13.32
CA GLU A 40 11.00 -12.09 12.04
C GLU A 40 11.23 -13.59 11.84
N LEU A 41 11.17 -14.07 10.60
CA LEU A 41 11.27 -15.49 10.32
C LEU A 41 12.58 -16.14 10.77
N TYR A 42 13.69 -15.40 10.83
CA TYR A 42 14.98 -15.97 11.25
C TYR A 42 15.03 -16.29 12.75
N GLU A 43 14.17 -15.68 13.57
CA GLU A 43 14.14 -15.84 15.03
C GLU A 43 13.58 -17.20 15.46
N LEU A 44 12.91 -17.90 14.54
CA LEU A 44 12.23 -19.16 14.81
C LEU A 44 13.14 -20.38 14.65
N TRP A 45 12.73 -21.52 15.21
CA TRP A 45 13.48 -22.79 15.12
C TRP A 45 12.74 -23.87 14.32
N SER A 46 11.44 -23.71 14.09
CA SER A 46 10.59 -24.64 13.36
C SER A 46 9.56 -23.88 12.53
N ALA A 47 8.93 -24.57 11.56
CA ALA A 47 7.96 -23.95 10.66
C ALA A 47 6.80 -23.30 11.45
N PRO A 48 6.59 -21.97 11.32
CA PRO A 48 5.59 -21.26 12.09
C PRO A 48 4.18 -21.51 11.59
N LYS A 49 3.22 -21.29 12.48
CA LYS A 49 1.81 -21.15 12.14
C LYS A 49 1.37 -19.70 12.28
N ALA A 50 0.64 -19.22 11.27
CA ALA A 50 -0.05 -17.94 11.31
C ALA A 50 -0.96 -17.83 12.54
N ASN A 51 -1.02 -16.64 13.14
CA ASN A 51 -1.81 -16.31 14.34
C ASN A 51 -1.47 -17.12 15.60
N ARG A 52 -0.29 -17.76 15.63
CA ARG A 52 0.21 -18.50 16.80
C ARG A 52 1.68 -18.22 17.05
N ASP A 53 2.51 -18.48 16.05
CA ASP A 53 3.97 -18.32 16.15
C ASP A 53 4.42 -17.02 15.46
N ILE A 54 3.69 -16.60 14.41
CA ILE A 54 3.85 -15.32 13.71
C ILE A 54 2.47 -14.66 13.65
N CYS A 55 2.40 -13.38 13.98
CA CYS A 55 1.17 -12.59 14.00
C CYS A 55 1.34 -11.36 13.10
N LEU A 56 0.27 -11.00 12.39
CA LEU A 56 0.23 -9.71 11.69
C LEU A 56 0.27 -8.58 12.71
N PHE A 57 0.88 -7.46 12.34
CA PHE A 57 0.68 -6.22 13.08
C PHE A 57 -0.78 -5.77 12.94
N LYS A 58 -1.34 -5.16 13.99
CA LYS A 58 -2.73 -4.66 13.96
C LYS A 58 -3.01 -3.70 12.79
N GLY A 59 -2.02 -2.88 12.42
CA GLY A 59 -2.15 -2.01 11.25
C GLY A 59 -2.14 -2.81 9.94
N ALA A 60 -1.29 -3.84 9.83
CA ALA A 60 -1.28 -4.74 8.69
C ALA A 60 -2.62 -5.47 8.52
N GLU A 61 -3.20 -5.99 9.61
CA GLU A 61 -4.53 -6.63 9.59
C GLU A 61 -5.58 -5.69 8.99
N LYS A 62 -5.60 -4.43 9.42
CA LYS A 62 -6.57 -3.45 8.96
C LYS A 62 -6.35 -3.00 7.51
N VAL A 63 -5.10 -2.78 7.12
CA VAL A 63 -4.74 -2.44 5.73
C VAL A 63 -5.14 -3.56 4.78
N LEU A 64 -4.82 -4.81 5.13
CA LEU A 64 -5.17 -5.97 4.31
C LEU A 64 -6.68 -6.18 4.27
N ALA A 65 -7.38 -6.00 5.39
CA ALA A 65 -8.85 -6.05 5.42
C ALA A 65 -9.46 -4.96 4.52
N GLU A 66 -8.96 -3.73 4.57
CA GLU A 66 -9.40 -2.63 3.73
C GLU A 66 -9.20 -2.96 2.24
N LEU A 67 -8.00 -3.41 1.85
CA LEU A 67 -7.68 -3.82 0.47
C LEU A 67 -8.60 -4.91 -0.06
N LEU A 68 -9.08 -5.81 0.82
CA LEU A 68 -9.97 -6.92 0.47
C LEU A 68 -11.45 -6.51 0.44
N SER A 69 -11.85 -5.46 1.16
CA SER A 69 -13.27 -5.16 1.40
C SER A 69 -13.78 -3.88 0.75
N ASP A 70 -12.96 -2.83 0.67
CA ASP A 70 -13.39 -1.54 0.15
C ASP A 70 -13.41 -1.58 -1.40
N PRO A 71 -14.58 -1.32 -2.04
CA PRO A 71 -14.71 -1.36 -3.49
C PRO A 71 -13.74 -0.47 -4.26
N LYS A 72 -13.19 0.59 -3.65
CA LYS A 72 -12.19 1.45 -4.30
C LYS A 72 -10.93 0.68 -4.70
N TRP A 73 -10.62 -0.41 -4.01
CA TRP A 73 -9.43 -1.24 -4.25
C TRP A 73 -9.65 -2.34 -5.29
N LYS A 74 -10.81 -2.45 -5.94
CA LYS A 74 -11.11 -3.52 -6.92
C LYS A 74 -10.06 -3.65 -8.05
N GLY A 75 -9.38 -2.57 -8.40
CA GLY A 75 -8.31 -2.54 -9.42
C GLY A 75 -6.88 -2.67 -8.86
N THR A 76 -6.73 -2.84 -7.55
CA THR A 76 -5.46 -2.85 -6.82
C THR A 76 -5.12 -4.26 -6.36
N ARG A 77 -3.86 -4.65 -6.49
CA ARG A 77 -3.35 -5.93 -5.97
C ARG A 77 -2.24 -5.67 -4.96
N ALA A 78 -1.90 -6.68 -4.16
CA ALA A 78 -0.69 -6.64 -3.35
C ALA A 78 0.43 -7.49 -3.98
N ALA A 79 1.67 -7.22 -3.59
CA ALA A 79 2.82 -8.05 -3.87
C ALA A 79 3.71 -8.16 -2.63
N ALA A 80 4.46 -9.25 -2.53
CA ALA A 80 5.47 -9.45 -1.49
C ALA A 80 6.87 -9.30 -2.12
N ALA A 81 7.71 -8.47 -1.52
CA ALA A 81 9.13 -8.34 -1.86
C ALA A 81 9.91 -8.49 -0.57
N SER A 82 10.47 -9.68 -0.28
CA SER A 82 11.15 -9.95 1.00
C SER A 82 12.48 -10.63 0.82
N ARG A 83 13.43 -10.26 1.69
CA ARG A 83 14.79 -10.83 1.72
C ARG A 83 14.90 -12.08 2.61
N ALA A 84 13.78 -12.59 3.13
CA ALA A 84 13.77 -13.75 4.00
C ALA A 84 14.43 -14.97 3.33
N THR A 85 15.31 -15.64 4.07
CA THR A 85 15.96 -16.89 3.63
C THR A 85 15.05 -18.10 3.77
N ARG A 86 14.02 -18.01 4.61
CA ARG A 86 13.02 -19.07 4.85
C ARG A 86 11.84 -18.94 3.88
N THR A 87 12.12 -18.92 2.59
CA THR A 87 11.15 -18.69 1.50
C THR A 87 9.90 -19.58 1.59
N GLY A 88 10.05 -20.87 1.93
CA GLY A 88 8.92 -21.78 2.06
C GLY A 88 7.97 -21.40 3.20
N TRP A 89 8.50 -20.88 4.32
CA TRP A 89 7.71 -20.46 5.47
C TRP A 89 6.97 -19.15 5.18
N ALA A 90 7.67 -18.19 4.58
CA ALA A 90 7.05 -16.92 4.16
C ALA A 90 5.86 -17.13 3.22
N ASN A 91 6.02 -17.98 2.20
CA ASN A 91 4.93 -18.28 1.27
C ASN A 91 3.77 -19.02 1.95
N ASN A 92 4.08 -19.99 2.83
CA ASN A 92 3.05 -20.68 3.59
C ASN A 92 2.26 -19.74 4.51
N LEU A 93 2.93 -18.78 5.15
CA LEU A 93 2.27 -17.76 5.96
C LEU A 93 1.33 -16.89 5.11
N LEU A 94 1.78 -16.40 3.96
CA LEU A 94 0.92 -15.64 3.03
C LEU A 94 -0.32 -16.44 2.59
N ASP A 95 -0.21 -17.76 2.44
CA ASP A 95 -1.33 -18.63 2.08
C ASP A 95 -2.28 -18.94 3.24
N THR A 96 -1.80 -18.85 4.49
CA THR A 96 -2.55 -19.29 5.68
C THR A 96 -3.10 -18.14 6.52
N PHE A 97 -2.53 -16.94 6.41
CA PHE A 97 -3.08 -15.76 7.06
C PHE A 97 -4.48 -15.44 6.54
N SER A 98 -5.36 -15.07 7.46
CA SER A 98 -6.67 -14.51 7.20
C SER A 98 -6.85 -13.24 8.03
N VAL A 99 -7.69 -12.34 7.53
CA VAL A 99 -8.06 -11.12 8.24
C VAL A 99 -9.58 -11.02 8.34
N THR A 100 -10.03 -10.41 9.44
CA THR A 100 -11.45 -10.15 9.67
C THR A 100 -11.93 -8.97 8.83
N VAL A 101 -12.86 -9.21 7.91
CA VAL A 101 -13.54 -8.20 7.10
C VAL A 101 -14.98 -7.99 7.60
N GLN A 102 -15.45 -6.75 7.65
CA GLN A 102 -16.84 -6.42 7.96
C GLN A 102 -17.73 -6.60 6.73
N LYS A 103 -18.92 -7.21 6.89
CA LYS A 103 -19.89 -7.31 5.79
C LYS A 103 -20.66 -6.00 5.63
N GLU A 104 -20.64 -5.42 4.42
CA GLU A 104 -21.56 -4.33 4.08
C GLU A 104 -22.94 -4.87 3.68
N GLY A 105 -23.98 -4.45 4.41
CA GLY A 105 -25.38 -4.75 4.05
C GLY A 105 -26.37 -4.49 5.18
N LYS A 106 -27.56 -3.96 4.83
CA LYS A 106 -28.64 -3.57 5.78
C LYS A 106 -29.26 -4.72 6.59
N SER A 107 -28.90 -5.98 6.33
CA SER A 107 -29.59 -7.15 6.90
C SER A 107 -28.71 -8.16 7.62
N ARG A 108 -27.39 -7.96 7.69
CA ARG A 108 -26.48 -8.85 8.46
C ARG A 108 -25.32 -8.07 9.07
N GLN A 109 -25.43 -7.74 10.36
CA GLN A 109 -24.27 -7.47 11.19
C GLN A 109 -23.44 -8.75 11.30
N GLY A 110 -22.17 -8.67 10.93
CA GLY A 110 -21.24 -9.79 11.08
C GLY A 110 -19.91 -9.53 10.39
N SER A 111 -18.88 -10.19 10.90
CA SER A 111 -17.57 -10.25 10.28
C SER A 111 -17.36 -11.58 9.56
N GLN A 112 -16.35 -11.63 8.70
CA GLN A 112 -15.90 -12.84 8.03
C GLN A 112 -14.38 -12.87 7.99
N GLU A 113 -13.79 -14.03 8.28
CA GLU A 113 -12.37 -14.29 8.01
C GLU A 113 -12.16 -14.48 6.50
N VAL A 114 -11.24 -13.71 5.93
CA VAL A 114 -10.90 -13.75 4.51
C VAL A 114 -9.41 -14.05 4.38
N PRO A 115 -9.02 -15.10 3.63
CA PRO A 115 -7.60 -15.41 3.41
C PRO A 115 -6.93 -14.31 2.60
N ILE A 116 -5.71 -13.93 2.98
CA ILE A 116 -4.97 -12.86 2.29
C ILE A 116 -4.24 -13.37 1.04
N GLY A 117 -3.96 -14.68 0.95
CA GLY A 117 -3.16 -15.27 -0.13
C GLY A 117 -3.54 -14.83 -1.56
N PRO A 118 -4.83 -14.82 -1.95
CA PRO A 118 -5.27 -14.34 -3.26
C PRO A 118 -4.97 -12.86 -3.56
N LEU A 119 -4.78 -12.02 -2.54
CA LEU A 119 -4.39 -10.61 -2.68
C LEU A 119 -2.93 -10.47 -3.16
N PHE A 120 -2.09 -11.50 -2.96
CA PHE A 120 -0.65 -11.52 -3.27
C PHE A 120 -0.31 -12.46 -4.43
N PRO A 121 -0.69 -12.16 -5.69
CA PRO A 121 -0.34 -12.99 -6.83
C PRO A 121 1.13 -12.86 -7.27
N PHE A 122 1.87 -11.86 -6.77
CA PHE A 122 3.29 -11.64 -7.07
C PHE A 122 4.09 -11.71 -5.78
N ARG A 123 5.01 -12.69 -5.68
CA ARG A 123 5.77 -12.96 -4.46
C ARG A 123 7.23 -13.20 -4.83
N GLU A 124 8.05 -12.19 -4.60
CA GLU A 124 9.50 -12.29 -4.71
C GLU A 124 10.05 -12.42 -3.28
N VAL A 125 10.40 -13.65 -2.88
CA VAL A 125 10.90 -13.94 -1.53
C VAL A 125 12.20 -14.74 -1.61
N TYR A 126 13.34 -14.06 -1.54
CA TYR A 126 14.66 -14.67 -1.57
C TYR A 126 15.73 -13.67 -1.08
N SER A 127 16.91 -14.17 -0.71
CA SER A 127 18.05 -13.30 -0.45
C SER A 127 18.45 -12.52 -1.71
N GLY A 128 18.58 -11.21 -1.62
CA GLY A 128 19.00 -10.36 -2.75
C GLY A 128 18.76 -8.88 -2.49
N SER A 129 18.89 -8.04 -3.51
CA SER A 129 18.58 -6.60 -3.43
C SER A 129 17.10 -6.33 -3.68
N LYS A 130 16.49 -5.37 -2.99
CA LYS A 130 15.08 -5.01 -3.22
C LYS A 130 14.80 -4.47 -4.62
N THR A 131 15.81 -3.88 -5.26
CA THR A 131 15.72 -3.46 -6.67
C THR A 131 15.48 -4.65 -7.61
N ALA A 132 16.10 -5.81 -7.37
CA ALA A 132 15.87 -7.02 -8.16
C ALA A 132 14.45 -7.56 -7.97
N HIS A 133 13.99 -7.62 -6.71
CA HIS A 133 12.62 -8.03 -6.35
C HIS A 133 11.59 -7.15 -7.06
N LEU A 134 11.68 -5.82 -6.90
CA LEU A 134 10.71 -4.91 -7.51
C LEU A 134 10.79 -4.90 -9.03
N SER A 135 11.97 -5.12 -9.62
CA SER A 135 12.09 -5.31 -11.07
C SER A 135 11.35 -6.54 -11.58
N GLN A 136 11.40 -7.65 -10.83
CA GLN A 136 10.68 -8.86 -11.21
C GLN A 136 9.17 -8.71 -10.97
N ILE A 137 8.74 -8.08 -9.88
CA ILE A 137 7.34 -7.74 -9.62
C ILE A 137 6.78 -6.83 -10.72
N GLN A 138 7.54 -5.82 -11.15
CA GLN A 138 7.16 -4.93 -12.25
C GLN A 138 6.95 -5.72 -13.54
N ARG A 139 7.88 -6.63 -13.89
CA ARG A 139 7.76 -7.48 -15.08
C ARG A 139 6.55 -8.40 -15.03
N GLN A 140 6.29 -9.05 -13.89
CA GLN A 140 5.16 -9.98 -13.72
C GLN A 140 3.81 -9.25 -13.72
N SER A 141 3.74 -8.09 -13.08
CA SER A 141 2.49 -7.35 -12.89
C SER A 141 2.13 -6.45 -14.08
N GLY A 142 3.12 -5.99 -14.84
CA GLY A 142 2.96 -4.99 -15.91
C GLY A 142 2.57 -3.61 -15.39
N VAL A 143 2.66 -3.36 -14.08
CA VAL A 143 2.31 -2.08 -13.46
C VAL A 143 3.53 -1.17 -13.49
N SER A 144 3.38 0.10 -13.88
CA SER A 144 4.48 1.08 -13.84
C SER A 144 4.89 1.38 -12.40
N TYR A 145 6.17 1.65 -12.14
CA TYR A 145 6.64 2.00 -10.78
C TYR A 145 5.91 3.21 -10.18
N SER A 146 5.55 4.19 -11.01
CA SER A 146 4.76 5.37 -10.60
C SER A 146 3.31 5.04 -10.20
N ASP A 147 2.83 3.83 -10.46
CA ASP A 147 1.52 3.32 -10.02
C ASP A 147 1.65 2.36 -8.81
N MET A 148 2.85 2.29 -8.20
CA MET A 148 3.14 1.45 -7.04
C MET A 148 3.35 2.27 -5.77
N ILE A 149 3.04 1.65 -4.63
CA ILE A 149 3.59 2.03 -3.32
C ILE A 149 4.36 0.85 -2.76
N PHE A 150 5.52 1.09 -2.15
CA PHE A 150 6.30 0.07 -1.46
C PHE A 150 6.41 0.37 0.04
N PHE A 151 6.06 -0.57 0.90
CA PHE A 151 6.22 -0.46 2.36
C PHE A 151 7.33 -1.40 2.85
N ASP A 152 8.25 -0.88 3.65
CA ASP A 152 9.38 -1.61 4.24
C ASP A 152 9.78 -0.94 5.57
N ASP A 153 10.32 -1.69 6.52
CA ASP A 153 10.82 -1.15 7.78
C ASP A 153 12.29 -0.66 7.69
N TRP A 154 13.02 -1.09 6.66
CA TRP A 154 14.42 -0.72 6.47
C TRP A 154 14.57 0.41 5.44
N TYR A 155 15.06 1.58 5.88
CA TYR A 155 15.20 2.78 5.05
C TYR A 155 16.00 2.51 3.77
N GLU A 156 17.07 1.73 3.85
CA GLU A 156 17.97 1.42 2.75
C GLU A 156 17.28 0.59 1.67
N ASN A 157 16.32 -0.26 2.04
CA ASN A 157 15.47 -0.94 1.07
C ASN A 157 14.59 0.06 0.30
N CYS A 158 13.93 0.97 1.02
CA CYS A 158 13.09 2.03 0.44
C CYS A 158 13.90 2.96 -0.47
N ASP A 159 15.04 3.45 0.00
CA ASP A 159 15.91 4.34 -0.75
C ASP A 159 16.38 3.69 -2.05
N ALA A 160 16.88 2.45 -1.97
CA ALA A 160 17.35 1.71 -3.13
C ALA A 160 16.27 1.55 -4.20
N VAL A 161 15.03 1.23 -3.83
CA VAL A 161 13.97 1.05 -4.84
C VAL A 161 13.33 2.36 -5.28
N SER A 162 13.36 3.42 -4.48
CA SER A 162 12.84 4.74 -4.88
C SER A 162 13.49 5.24 -6.18
N SER A 163 14.76 4.89 -6.42
CA SER A 163 15.48 5.16 -7.66
C SER A 163 14.85 4.55 -8.93
N LEU A 164 13.99 3.52 -8.78
CA LEU A 164 13.22 2.92 -9.86
C LEU A 164 11.95 3.73 -10.21
N GLY A 165 11.61 4.74 -9.40
CA GLY A 165 10.41 5.56 -9.59
C GLY A 165 9.19 5.13 -8.77
N VAL A 166 9.37 4.28 -7.75
CA VAL A 166 8.30 3.89 -6.82
C VAL A 166 8.22 4.84 -5.63
N PHE A 167 7.00 5.10 -5.15
CA PHE A 167 6.77 5.78 -3.88
C PHE A 167 7.03 4.80 -2.72
N SER A 168 8.08 5.03 -1.96
CA SER A 168 8.51 4.13 -0.89
C SER A 168 8.13 4.70 0.47
N VAL A 169 7.66 3.87 1.38
CA VAL A 169 7.16 4.23 2.70
C VAL A 169 7.92 3.44 3.75
N VAL A 170 8.64 4.17 4.60
CA VAL A 170 9.32 3.56 5.73
C VAL A 170 8.36 3.43 6.91
N VAL A 171 8.13 2.21 7.35
CA VAL A 171 7.38 1.91 8.57
C VAL A 171 8.36 1.60 9.71
N ASN A 172 7.89 1.59 10.96
CA ASN A 172 8.74 1.27 12.11
C ASN A 172 7.95 0.33 13.02
N ASP A 173 8.44 -0.87 13.33
CA ASP A 173 7.70 -1.84 14.15
C ASP A 173 6.30 -2.15 13.56
N GLY A 174 6.28 -2.48 12.27
CA GLY A 174 5.06 -2.77 11.53
C GLY A 174 4.36 -1.54 10.96
N ILE A 175 3.62 -1.79 9.87
CA ILE A 175 2.71 -0.79 9.30
C ILE A 175 1.59 -0.46 10.29
N LYS A 176 1.31 0.84 10.45
CA LYS A 176 0.18 1.35 11.24
C LYS A 176 -0.84 1.99 10.30
N GLU A 177 -2.11 2.01 10.71
CA GLU A 177 -3.19 2.69 9.97
C GLU A 177 -2.84 4.13 9.61
N ALA A 178 -2.23 4.85 10.55
CA ALA A 178 -1.86 6.24 10.30
C ALA A 178 -0.70 6.38 9.29
N ASP A 179 0.23 5.42 9.23
CA ASP A 179 1.28 5.40 8.20
C ASP A 179 0.65 5.14 6.83
N TRP A 180 -0.28 4.19 6.76
CA TRP A 180 -1.07 3.87 5.56
C TRP A 180 -1.87 5.07 5.06
N GLU A 181 -2.70 5.68 5.90
CA GLU A 181 -3.56 6.79 5.51
C GLU A 181 -2.77 8.04 5.09
N GLU A 182 -1.72 8.40 5.83
CA GLU A 182 -0.90 9.56 5.51
C GLU A 182 -0.07 9.33 4.24
N ALA A 183 0.49 8.13 4.05
CA ALA A 183 1.20 7.77 2.83
C ALA A 183 0.28 7.77 1.60
N LEU A 184 -0.96 7.25 1.70
CA LEU A 184 -1.91 7.28 0.59
C LEU A 184 -2.30 8.70 0.20
N ARG A 185 -2.51 9.59 1.18
CA ARG A 185 -2.78 11.02 0.91
C ARG A 185 -1.63 11.69 0.19
N GLU A 186 -0.40 11.41 0.62
CA GLU A 186 0.79 11.97 -0.03
C GLU A 186 1.01 11.39 -1.43
N TRP A 187 0.82 10.08 -1.59
CA TRP A 187 0.88 9.44 -2.89
C TRP A 187 -0.16 10.03 -3.85
N GLU A 188 -1.41 10.22 -3.41
CA GLU A 188 -2.46 10.84 -4.23
C GLU A 188 -2.07 12.26 -4.65
N ARG A 189 -1.54 13.05 -3.72
CA ARG A 189 -1.07 14.43 -3.98
C ARG A 189 0.01 14.43 -5.07
N LEU A 190 1.06 13.63 -4.88
CA LEU A 190 2.14 13.49 -5.86
C LEU A 190 1.64 12.95 -7.20
N LYS A 191 0.73 11.98 -7.19
CA LYS A 191 0.19 11.41 -8.43
C LYS A 191 -0.57 12.43 -9.27
N ARG A 192 -1.23 13.40 -8.63
CA ARG A 192 -1.93 14.49 -9.32
C ARG A 192 -0.98 15.56 -9.85
N GLU A 193 0.09 15.86 -9.12
CA GLU A 193 1.07 16.89 -9.50
C GLU A 193 2.08 16.38 -10.54
N GLN A 194 2.55 15.14 -10.37
CA GLN A 194 3.68 14.53 -11.08
C GLN A 194 3.39 13.05 -11.38
N PRO A 195 2.46 12.74 -12.31
CA PRO A 195 1.90 11.39 -12.47
C PRO A 195 2.91 10.30 -12.85
N ASN A 196 4.10 10.66 -13.33
CA ASN A 196 5.15 9.74 -13.76
C ASN A 196 6.40 9.79 -12.87
N GLU A 197 6.46 10.69 -11.89
CA GLU A 197 7.66 10.97 -11.10
C GLU A 197 7.33 10.81 -9.62
N MET A 198 7.20 9.55 -9.18
CA MET A 198 6.94 9.26 -7.76
C MET A 198 8.22 9.07 -6.96
N GLY A 199 9.25 8.44 -7.54
CA GLY A 199 10.51 7.97 -6.94
C GLY A 199 11.04 8.75 -5.74
N CYS A 200 10.49 8.48 -4.56
CA CYS A 200 10.85 9.16 -3.32
C CYS A 200 10.65 8.22 -2.14
N VAL A 201 11.27 8.58 -1.02
CA VAL A 201 11.07 7.92 0.27
C VAL A 201 10.25 8.84 1.17
N TRP A 202 9.12 8.33 1.65
CA TRP A 202 8.27 8.97 2.62
C TRP A 202 8.39 8.28 3.97
N MET A 203 8.48 9.08 5.04
CA MET A 203 8.46 8.59 6.41
C MET A 203 7.62 9.55 7.24
N ARG A 204 6.78 9.00 8.11
CA ARG A 204 5.96 9.79 9.01
C ARG A 204 6.85 10.58 9.98
N ARG A 205 6.67 11.91 10.02
CA ARG A 205 7.36 12.76 11.00
C ARG A 205 6.86 12.40 12.39
N ARG A 206 7.77 12.00 13.30
CA ARG A 206 7.44 11.93 14.72
C ARG A 206 7.06 13.34 15.17
N LYS A 207 5.88 13.49 15.79
CA LYS A 207 5.57 14.73 16.52
C LYS A 207 6.69 14.90 17.54
N GLN A 208 7.41 16.03 17.51
CA GLN A 208 8.31 16.38 18.60
C GLN A 208 7.48 16.29 19.88
N GLN A 209 7.76 15.31 20.73
CA GLN A 209 7.31 15.37 22.11
C GLN A 209 8.00 16.62 22.66
N ASN A 210 7.21 17.66 22.93
CA ASN A 210 7.64 18.76 23.77
C ASN A 210 8.02 18.14 25.11
N SER A 211 9.31 17.85 25.28
CA SER A 211 9.92 17.58 26.56
C SER A 211 9.84 18.88 27.36
N ARG A 212 8.68 19.10 27.98
CA ARG A 212 8.55 19.99 29.13
C ARG A 212 8.74 19.13 30.36
N TYR A 213 10.01 18.88 30.70
CA TYR A 213 10.37 18.64 32.08
C TYR A 213 10.39 20.02 32.77
N TRP A 214 9.41 20.25 33.63
CA TRP A 214 9.52 21.14 34.78
C TRP A 214 9.52 20.26 36.02
#